data_AF-A0A2N0P8L0-F1
#
_entry.id   AF-A0A2N0P8L0-F1
#
_cell.length_a   1.000
_cell.length_b   1.000
_cell.length_c   1.000
_cell.angle_alpha   90.00
_cell.angle_beta   90.00
_cell.angle_gamma   90.00
#
_symmetry.space_group_name_H-M   'P 1'
#
loop_
_entity.id
_entity.type
_entity.pdbx_description
1 polymer ?
#
loop_
_entity_poly.entity_id
_entity_poly.type
_entity_poly.pdbx_seq_one_letter_code
_entity_poly.pdbx_strand_id
1 'polypeptide(L)'
;MLSHLYSLNIDINSVNSNDLYEMAQICKNLNELIVDNCSQDIPGLIYLIDAQNLTVNRNYSIDDVLERFLESYRGRKLLSFNIYYKRNTIEHAEIVRKYIAERIVEYSNLSKY
;
A
#
# COMPACT_ATOMS: atom_id res chain seq x y z
N MET A 1 -9.16 19.85 -15.15
CA MET A 1 -9.64 19.46 -13.81
C MET A 1 -9.06 18.08 -13.54
N LEU A 2 -7.97 17.98 -12.78
CA LEU A 2 -7.36 16.68 -12.46
C LEU A 2 -8.04 16.15 -11.21
N SER A 3 -8.82 15.08 -11.37
CA SER A 3 -9.37 14.33 -10.25
C SER A 3 -8.23 13.60 -9.55
N HIS A 4 -7.73 14.16 -8.45
CA HIS A 4 -6.91 13.39 -7.52
C HIS A 4 -7.81 12.28 -6.95
N LEU A 5 -7.58 11.04 -7.39
CA LEU A 5 -8.28 9.90 -6.82
C LEU A 5 -7.89 9.83 -5.34
N TYR A 6 -8.87 10.02 -4.47
CA TYR A 6 -8.63 10.14 -3.03
C TYR A 6 -8.46 8.75 -2.38
N SER A 7 -9.25 7.77 -2.83
CA SER A 7 -9.29 6.42 -2.29
C SER A 7 -9.29 5.40 -3.42
N LEU A 8 -8.50 4.34 -3.29
CA LEU A 8 -8.43 3.22 -4.22
C LEU A 8 -8.68 1.91 -3.46
N ASN A 9 -9.66 1.13 -3.91
CA ASN A 9 -9.95 -0.20 -3.39
C ASN A 9 -9.81 -1.23 -4.53
N ILE A 10 -9.06 -2.30 -4.30
CA ILE A 10 -8.72 -3.34 -5.29
C ILE A 10 -8.89 -4.73 -4.66
N ASP A 11 -9.66 -5.60 -5.31
CA ASP A 11 -9.58 -7.05 -5.10
C ASP A 11 -8.53 -7.63 -6.06
N ILE A 12 -7.41 -8.13 -5.53
CA ILE A 12 -6.30 -8.69 -6.31
C ILE A 12 -6.73 -9.91 -7.14
N ASN A 13 -7.80 -10.63 -6.78
CA ASN A 13 -8.32 -11.72 -7.63
C ASN A 13 -9.06 -11.22 -8.88
N SER A 14 -9.41 -9.92 -8.94
CA SER A 14 -10.21 -9.32 -10.02
C SER A 14 -9.38 -8.57 -11.06
N VAL A 15 -8.08 -8.37 -10.79
CA VAL A 15 -7.15 -7.61 -11.63
C VAL A 15 -5.90 -8.44 -11.90
N ASN A 16 -5.23 -8.15 -13.01
CA ASN A 16 -3.91 -8.72 -13.34
C ASN A 16 -2.81 -7.66 -13.22
N SER A 17 -1.54 -8.08 -13.31
CA SER A 17 -0.40 -7.17 -13.18
C SER A 17 -0.43 -5.99 -14.16
N ASN A 18 -0.94 -6.14 -15.40
CA ASN A 18 -1.06 -5.01 -16.35
C ASN A 18 -2.08 -3.96 -15.88
N ASP A 19 -3.23 -4.39 -15.36
CA ASP A 19 -4.23 -3.48 -14.81
C ASP A 19 -3.63 -2.67 -13.66
N LEU A 20 -2.85 -3.32 -12.80
CA LEU A 20 -2.11 -2.68 -11.69
C LEU A 20 -1.02 -1.71 -12.20
N TYR A 21 -0.28 -2.06 -13.26
CA TYR A 21 0.68 -1.17 -13.93
C TYR A 21 -0.01 0.08 -14.52
N GLU A 22 -1.20 -0.04 -15.10
CA GLU A 22 -1.97 1.09 -15.62
C GLU A 22 -2.55 1.96 -14.50
N MET A 23 -3.15 1.34 -13.47
CA MET A 23 -3.61 2.02 -12.25
C MET A 23 -2.48 2.84 -11.62
N ALA A 24 -1.26 2.30 -11.58
CA ALA A 24 -0.06 2.96 -11.06
C ALA A 24 0.33 4.26 -11.81
N GLN A 25 0.03 4.36 -13.11
CA GLN A 25 0.31 5.59 -13.87
C GLN A 25 -0.69 6.71 -13.56
N ILE A 26 -1.93 6.35 -13.23
CA ILE A 26 -3.08 7.26 -13.09
C ILE A 26 -3.30 7.65 -11.62
N CYS A 27 -3.24 6.67 -10.72
CA CYS A 27 -3.49 6.81 -9.29
C CYS A 27 -2.20 7.25 -8.60
N LYS A 28 -2.10 8.53 -8.22
CA LYS A 28 -0.92 9.10 -7.56
C LYS A 28 -1.34 9.96 -6.37
N ASN A 29 -0.60 9.85 -5.27
CA ASN A 29 -0.84 10.57 -4.02
C ASN A 29 -2.20 10.22 -3.36
N LEU A 30 -2.55 8.93 -3.38
CA LEU A 30 -3.75 8.42 -2.70
C LEU A 30 -3.77 8.81 -1.20
N ASN A 31 -4.93 9.15 -0.67
CA ASN A 31 -5.13 9.34 0.77
C ASN A 31 -5.56 8.04 1.47
N GLU A 32 -6.08 7.08 0.71
CA GLU A 32 -6.54 5.79 1.18
C GLU A 32 -6.20 4.70 0.14
N LEU A 33 -5.69 3.57 0.62
CA LEU A 33 -5.47 2.37 -0.18
C LEU A 33 -6.02 1.14 0.57
N ILE A 34 -6.88 0.40 -0.10
CA ILE A 34 -7.48 -0.85 0.38
C ILE A 34 -7.16 -1.95 -0.64
N VAL A 35 -6.58 -3.05 -0.18
CA VAL A 35 -6.19 -4.18 -1.03
C VAL A 35 -6.69 -5.50 -0.43
N ASP A 36 -7.66 -6.08 -1.10
CA ASP A 36 -8.27 -7.37 -0.76
C ASP A 36 -7.57 -8.53 -1.45
N ASN A 37 -7.65 -9.71 -0.84
CA ASN A 37 -7.16 -10.99 -1.38
C ASN A 37 -5.67 -11.03 -1.78
N CYS A 38 -4.82 -10.21 -1.15
CA CYS A 38 -3.39 -10.09 -1.40
C CYS A 38 -2.63 -11.41 -1.11
N SER A 39 -2.72 -12.36 -2.04
CA SER A 39 -2.26 -13.74 -1.86
C SER A 39 -1.73 -14.41 -3.14
N GLN A 40 -1.84 -13.72 -4.28
CA GLN A 40 -1.28 -14.11 -5.58
C GLN A 40 -0.78 -12.85 -6.30
N ASP A 41 0.19 -13.03 -7.19
CA ASP A 41 0.84 -12.03 -8.05
C ASP A 41 1.28 -10.69 -7.40
N ILE A 42 2.32 -10.81 -6.57
CA ILE A 42 3.02 -9.73 -5.88
C ILE A 42 3.56 -8.59 -6.80
N PRO A 43 4.09 -8.83 -8.04
CA PRO A 43 4.78 -7.79 -8.81
C PRO A 43 3.96 -6.56 -9.20
N GLY A 44 2.73 -6.74 -9.68
CA GLY A 44 1.86 -5.61 -10.07
C GLY A 44 1.48 -4.74 -8.88
N LEU A 45 1.20 -5.36 -7.72
CA LEU A 45 0.89 -4.65 -6.48
C LEU A 45 2.11 -3.89 -5.93
N ILE A 46 3.30 -4.52 -5.95
CA ILE A 46 4.56 -3.82 -5.63
C ILE A 46 4.71 -2.58 -6.51
N TYR A 47 4.44 -2.68 -7.81
CA TYR A 47 4.58 -1.53 -8.70
C TYR A 47 3.55 -0.43 -8.44
N LEU A 48 2.28 -0.77 -8.16
CA LEU A 48 1.26 0.21 -7.76
C LEU A 48 1.65 0.97 -6.48
N ILE A 49 2.24 0.25 -5.52
CA ILE A 49 2.75 0.79 -4.26
C ILE A 49 3.99 1.67 -4.51
N ASP A 50 5.01 1.18 -5.23
CA ASP A 50 6.21 1.92 -5.61
C ASP A 50 5.87 3.16 -6.47
N ALA A 51 4.81 3.14 -7.26
CA ALA A 51 4.37 4.28 -8.07
C ALA A 51 3.70 5.41 -7.24
N GLN A 52 3.26 5.13 -6.01
CA GLN A 52 2.95 6.19 -5.04
C GLN A 52 4.22 6.94 -4.57
N ASN A 53 5.41 6.43 -4.90
CA ASN A 53 6.71 6.88 -4.41
C ASN A 53 7.85 6.76 -5.45
N LEU A 54 7.54 7.11 -6.72
CA LEU A 54 8.38 7.07 -7.93
C LEU A 54 9.90 6.76 -7.77
N THR A 55 10.23 5.49 -7.99
CA THR A 55 11.56 4.88 -8.27
C THR A 55 12.64 4.86 -7.17
N VAL A 56 13.00 3.63 -6.73
CA VAL A 56 14.30 2.94 -6.99
C VAL A 56 14.23 1.50 -6.43
N ASN A 57 15.00 0.57 -6.98
CA ASN A 57 14.95 -0.90 -6.75
C ASN A 57 16.30 -1.35 -6.12
N ARG A 58 16.46 -2.38 -5.26
CA ARG A 58 15.67 -3.61 -5.04
C ARG A 58 15.74 -4.15 -3.60
N ASN A 59 14.61 -4.66 -3.10
CA ASN A 59 14.49 -5.97 -2.42
C ASN A 59 13.00 -6.33 -2.27
N TYR A 60 12.67 -7.62 -2.27
CA TYR A 60 11.29 -8.11 -2.45
C TYR A 60 10.70 -8.80 -1.21
N SER A 61 11.10 -8.43 0.02
CA SER A 61 10.20 -8.74 1.14
C SER A 61 8.98 -7.82 1.07
N ILE A 62 7.83 -8.36 1.43
CA ILE A 62 6.62 -7.56 1.58
C ILE A 62 6.76 -6.55 2.74
N ASP A 63 7.58 -6.88 3.73
CA ASP A 63 7.99 -5.98 4.83
C ASP A 63 8.69 -4.73 4.29
N ASP A 64 9.70 -4.90 3.44
CA ASP A 64 10.48 -3.81 2.83
C ASP A 64 9.57 -2.88 2.02
N VAL A 65 8.61 -3.46 1.28
CA VAL A 65 7.63 -2.74 0.46
C VAL A 65 6.66 -1.95 1.34
N LEU A 66 6.14 -2.57 2.40
CA LEU A 66 5.26 -1.91 3.38
C LEU A 66 5.96 -0.74 4.08
N GLU A 67 7.18 -0.95 4.58
CA GLU A 67 7.93 0.11 5.26
C GLU A 67 8.25 1.27 4.31
N ARG A 68 8.75 1.00 3.10
CA ARG A 68 9.04 2.04 2.09
C ARG A 68 7.78 2.81 1.64
N PHE A 69 6.64 2.13 1.56
CA PHE A 69 5.36 2.77 1.23
C PHE A 69 4.94 3.74 2.34
N LEU A 70 4.98 3.31 3.60
CA LEU A 70 4.56 4.15 4.72
C LEU A 70 5.53 5.31 4.95
N GLU A 71 6.83 5.08 4.76
CA GLU A 71 7.87 6.11 4.75
C GLU A 71 7.61 7.21 3.71
N SER A 72 7.00 6.88 2.55
CA SER A 72 6.61 7.86 1.52
C SER A 72 5.60 8.91 1.99
N TYR A 73 4.89 8.63 3.09
CA TYR A 73 3.92 9.55 3.67
C TYR A 73 4.54 10.47 4.74
N ARG A 74 5.86 10.42 5.00
CA ARG A 74 6.52 11.47 5.81
C ARG A 74 6.26 12.85 5.21
N GLY A 75 5.81 13.78 6.05
CA GLY A 75 5.43 15.13 5.65
C GLY A 75 4.00 15.26 5.07
N ARG A 76 3.27 14.15 4.91
CA ARG A 76 1.82 14.12 4.63
C ARG A 76 1.11 13.16 5.60
N LYS A 77 -0.17 12.87 5.37
CA LYS A 77 -0.96 11.96 6.21
C LYS A 77 -1.68 10.94 5.35
N LEU A 78 -1.49 9.65 5.65
CA LEU A 78 -2.27 8.55 5.09
C LEU A 78 -3.46 8.29 6.02
N LEU A 79 -4.67 8.43 5.51
CA LEU A 79 -5.88 8.37 6.34
C LEU A 79 -6.29 6.93 6.61
N SER A 80 -6.17 6.06 5.61
CA SER A 80 -6.40 4.62 5.79
C SER A 80 -5.46 3.77 4.93
N PHE A 81 -4.89 2.73 5.55
CA PHE A 81 -4.16 1.68 4.86
C PHE A 81 -4.67 0.31 5.30
N ASN A 82 -5.42 -0.38 4.44
CA ASN A 82 -5.93 -1.71 4.76
C ASN A 82 -5.43 -2.74 3.76
N ILE A 83 -4.90 -3.85 4.26
CA ILE A 83 -4.43 -4.95 3.41
C ILE A 83 -4.82 -6.30 4.01
N TYR A 84 -5.46 -7.14 3.21
CA TYR A 84 -6.06 -8.39 3.66
C TYR A 84 -5.31 -9.58 3.04
N TYR A 85 -4.25 -10.00 3.72
CA TYR A 85 -3.53 -11.24 3.39
C TYR A 85 -4.30 -12.47 3.86
N LYS A 86 -4.10 -13.61 3.18
CA LYS A 86 -4.47 -14.93 3.72
C LYS A 86 -3.69 -15.30 5.00
N ARG A 87 -2.56 -14.65 5.26
CA ARG A 87 -1.73 -14.81 6.45
C ARG A 87 -1.04 -13.50 6.80
N ASN A 88 -1.61 -12.76 7.77
CA ASN A 88 -0.90 -11.66 8.41
C ASN A 88 0.19 -12.23 9.35
N THR A 89 1.32 -11.54 9.45
CA THR A 89 2.41 -11.86 10.39
C THR A 89 2.45 -10.78 11.48
N ILE A 90 3.22 -11.03 12.56
CA ILE A 90 3.38 -10.04 13.64
C ILE A 90 4.23 -8.88 13.12
N GLU A 91 5.22 -9.19 12.29
CA GLU A 91 6.14 -8.29 11.61
C GLU A 91 5.38 -7.25 10.76
N HIS A 92 4.39 -7.67 9.96
CA HIS A 92 3.52 -6.73 9.21
C HIS A 92 2.80 -5.73 10.15
N ALA A 93 2.33 -6.20 11.31
CA ALA A 93 1.61 -5.39 12.28
C ALA A 93 2.53 -4.43 13.03
N GLU A 94 3.75 -4.86 13.38
CA GLU A 94 4.78 -4.02 14.02
C GLU A 94 5.21 -2.86 13.10
N ILE A 95 5.45 -3.13 11.81
CA ILE A 95 5.74 -2.10 10.80
C ILE A 95 4.62 -1.06 10.77
N VAL A 96 3.35 -1.47 10.62
CA VAL A 96 2.22 -0.52 10.57
C VAL A 96 2.07 0.26 11.89
N ARG A 97 2.25 -0.40 13.04
CA ARG A 97 2.15 0.25 14.37
C ARG A 97 3.17 1.37 14.56
N LYS A 98 4.41 1.20 14.08
CA LYS A 98 5.42 2.26 14.04
C LYS A 98 4.88 3.52 13.34
N TYR A 99 4.35 3.38 12.13
CA TYR A 99 3.84 4.52 11.35
C TYR A 99 2.54 5.13 11.90
N ILE A 100 1.74 4.37 12.66
CA ILE A 100 0.62 4.91 13.44
C ILE A 100 1.12 5.73 14.64
N ALA A 101 2.11 5.23 15.38
CA ALA A 101 2.71 5.94 16.51
C ALA A 101 3.39 7.26 16.07
N GLU A 102 4.01 7.26 14.89
CA GLU A 102 4.56 8.46 14.23
C GLU A 102 3.49 9.38 13.62
N ARG A 103 2.20 9.03 13.72
CA ARG A 103 1.03 9.78 13.21
C ARG A 103 1.00 9.98 11.69
N ILE A 104 1.75 9.15 10.96
CA ILE A 104 1.79 9.13 9.49
C ILE A 104 0.56 8.38 8.95
N VAL A 105 0.16 7.30 9.61
CA VAL A 105 -1.07 6.55 9.34
C VAL A 105 -2.10 6.81 10.43
N GLU A 106 -3.34 7.12 10.06
CA GLU A 106 -4.45 7.28 11.02
C GLU A 106 -5.18 5.97 11.32
N TYR A 107 -5.42 5.13 10.31
CA TYR A 107 -6.08 3.84 10.48
C TYR A 107 -5.45 2.73 9.64
N SER A 108 -5.36 1.53 10.23
CA SER A 108 -5.08 0.30 9.50
C SER A 108 -5.69 -0.92 10.18
N ASN A 109 -6.21 -1.86 9.39
CA ASN A 109 -6.67 -3.17 9.85
C ASN A 109 -5.56 -3.99 10.55
N LEU A 110 -4.29 -3.81 10.16
CA LEU A 110 -3.14 -4.53 10.74
C LEU A 110 -2.82 -4.12 12.19
N SER A 111 -3.25 -2.93 12.63
CA SER A 111 -3.03 -2.45 14.02
C SER A 111 -3.66 -3.34 15.11
N LYS A 112 -4.66 -4.16 14.74
CA LYS A 112 -5.49 -4.98 15.62
C LYS A 112 -4.90 -6.35 16.00
N TYR A 113 -3.76 -6.73 15.41
CA TYR A 113 -3.08 -8.02 15.61
C TYR A 113 -1.85 -7.84 16.49
#